data_AF-A0A7X9Q399-F1
#
_entry.id   AF-A0A7X9Q399-F1
#
_cell.length_a   1.000
_cell.length_b   1.000
_cell.length_c   1.000
_cell.angle_alpha   90.00
_cell.angle_beta   90.00
_cell.angle_gamma   90.00
#
_symmetry.space_group_name_H-M   'P 1'
#
loop_
_entity.id
_entity.type
_entity.pdbx_description
1 polymer ?
#
loop_
_entity_poly.entity_id
_entity_poly.type
_entity_poly.pdbx_seq_one_letter_code
_entity_poly.pdbx_strand_id
1 'polypeptide(L)'
;MSLEGTKTHENLKEAFAGESQANRRYLWFAQKADVEGYPDAAMLFRSVAEGETGHAHGHLDYLAQVGDPATGEPIGDTEDNFKSAVAGETYEYTQMYPGFSKTA
;
A
#
# COMPACT_ATOMS: atom_id res chain seq x y z
N MET A 1 25.61 -5.29 -1.38
CA MET A 1 24.80 -6.48 -1.03
C MET A 1 23.44 -6.30 -1.66
N SER A 2 22.82 -7.36 -2.21
CA SER A 2 21.45 -7.28 -2.71
C SER A 2 20.48 -7.10 -1.55
N LEU A 3 19.45 -6.28 -1.72
CA LEU A 3 18.37 -6.10 -0.74
C LEU A 3 17.51 -7.39 -0.65
N GLU A 4 17.35 -8.09 -1.75
CA GLU A 4 16.48 -9.26 -1.88
C GLU A 4 16.83 -10.37 -0.88
N GLY A 5 15.81 -11.00 -0.29
CA GLY A 5 15.97 -12.06 0.70
C GLY A 5 16.54 -11.64 2.07
N THR A 6 16.85 -10.36 2.29
CA THR A 6 17.36 -9.89 3.59
C THR A 6 16.24 -9.62 4.60
N LYS A 7 16.59 -9.56 5.89
CA LYS A 7 15.63 -9.14 6.92
C LYS A 7 15.13 -7.70 6.72
N THR A 8 15.98 -6.83 6.19
CA THR A 8 15.60 -5.45 5.83
C THR A 8 14.55 -5.43 4.73
N HIS A 9 14.64 -6.32 3.74
CA HIS A 9 13.61 -6.44 2.69
C HIS A 9 12.26 -6.81 3.28
N GLU A 10 12.20 -7.82 4.15
CA GLU A 10 10.95 -8.17 4.85
C GLU A 10 10.40 -7.01 5.67
N ASN A 11 11.25 -6.33 6.44
CA ASN A 11 10.84 -5.19 7.27
C ASN A 11 10.29 -4.03 6.42
N LEU A 12 10.87 -3.78 5.24
CA LEU A 12 10.37 -2.75 4.31
C LEU A 12 8.98 -3.12 3.76
N LYS A 13 8.75 -4.40 3.43
CA LYS A 13 7.43 -4.87 2.98
C LYS A 13 6.38 -4.72 4.10
N GLU A 14 6.73 -5.09 5.32
CA GLU A 14 5.86 -4.94 6.50
C GLU A 14 5.55 -3.47 6.78
N ALA A 15 6.56 -2.60 6.73
CA ALA A 15 6.37 -1.15 6.92
C ALA A 15 5.50 -0.54 5.82
N PHE A 16 5.78 -0.84 4.55
CA PHE A 16 4.95 -0.40 3.42
C PHE A 16 3.48 -0.80 3.58
N ALA A 17 3.22 -2.06 3.97
CA ALA A 17 1.87 -2.54 4.22
C ALA A 17 1.21 -1.82 5.41
N GLY A 18 1.96 -1.55 6.48
CA GLY A 18 1.49 -0.82 7.66
C GLY A 18 1.10 0.62 7.34
N GLU A 19 1.98 1.36 6.66
CA GLU A 19 1.75 2.76 6.30
C GLU A 19 0.61 2.90 5.27
N SER A 20 0.51 1.97 4.33
CA SER A 20 -0.61 1.91 3.37
C SER A 20 -1.96 1.72 4.08
N GLN A 21 -2.02 0.83 5.09
CA GLN A 21 -3.21 0.64 5.90
C GLN A 21 -3.51 1.86 6.78
N ALA A 22 -2.49 2.49 7.36
CA ALA A 22 -2.62 3.69 8.17
C ALA A 22 -3.24 4.84 7.36
N ASN A 23 -2.71 5.13 6.16
CA ASN A 23 -3.25 6.12 5.23
C ASN A 23 -4.76 5.90 4.98
N ARG A 24 -5.15 4.69 4.56
CA ARG A 24 -6.55 4.38 4.23
C ARG A 24 -7.48 4.51 5.44
N ARG A 25 -7.03 4.10 6.63
CA ARG A 25 -7.82 4.26 7.87
C ARG A 25 -7.96 5.73 8.26
N TYR A 26 -6.90 6.52 8.16
CA TYR A 26 -6.93 7.92 8.56
C TYR A 26 -7.79 8.77 7.63
N LEU A 27 -7.79 8.48 6.32
CA LEU A 27 -8.74 9.10 5.40
C LEU A 27 -10.20 8.75 5.75
N TRP A 28 -10.47 7.52 6.18
CA TRP A 28 -11.80 7.13 6.65
C TRP A 28 -12.16 7.82 7.99
N PHE A 29 -11.22 7.96 8.94
CA PHE A 29 -11.43 8.71 10.18
C PHE A 29 -11.72 10.18 9.90
N ALA A 30 -11.04 10.80 8.93
CA ALA A 30 -11.31 12.16 8.51
C ALA A 30 -12.77 12.32 8.03
N GLN A 31 -13.26 11.38 7.20
CA GLN A 31 -14.65 11.39 6.74
C GLN A 31 -15.64 11.26 7.90
N LYS A 32 -15.34 10.44 8.92
CA LYS A 32 -16.18 10.35 10.12
C LYS A 32 -16.18 11.65 10.92
N ALA A 33 -15.01 12.26 11.11
CA ALA A 33 -14.89 13.54 11.80
C ALA A 33 -15.65 14.67 11.07
N ASP A 34 -15.69 14.69 9.74
CA ASP A 34 -16.51 15.64 8.99
C ASP A 34 -18.02 15.46 9.29
N VAL A 35 -18.51 14.21 9.30
CA VAL A 35 -19.91 13.88 9.58
C VAL A 35 -20.30 14.24 11.01
N GLU A 36 -19.37 14.08 11.95
CA GLU A 36 -19.57 14.41 13.36
C GLU A 36 -19.44 15.91 13.66
N GLY A 37 -19.00 16.72 12.69
CA GLY A 37 -18.84 18.17 12.85
C GLY A 37 -17.54 18.61 13.52
N TYR A 38 -16.48 17.81 13.41
CA TYR A 38 -15.14 18.10 13.95
C TYR A 38 -14.13 18.46 12.85
N PRO A 39 -14.16 19.70 12.31
CA PRO A 39 -13.34 20.08 11.16
C PRO A 39 -11.83 20.03 11.43
N ASP A 40 -11.38 20.40 12.64
CA ASP A 40 -9.96 20.38 13.01
C ASP A 40 -9.42 18.94 13.08
N ALA A 41 -10.22 18.01 13.64
CA ALA A 41 -9.85 16.60 13.68
C ALA A 41 -9.81 15.99 12.27
N ALA A 42 -10.78 16.34 11.42
CA ALA A 42 -10.80 15.88 10.04
C ALA A 42 -9.58 16.39 9.25
N MET A 43 -9.19 17.65 9.46
CA MET A 43 -7.99 18.24 8.85
C MET A 43 -6.72 17.54 9.34
N LEU A 44 -6.62 17.29 10.66
CA LEU A 44 -5.49 16.57 11.24
C LEU A 44 -5.36 15.17 10.64
N PHE A 45 -6.45 14.38 10.58
CA PHE A 45 -6.40 13.04 10.02
C PHE A 45 -6.00 13.02 8.54
N ARG A 46 -6.46 13.98 7.74
CA ARG A 46 -6.01 14.12 6.35
C ARG A 46 -4.52 14.43 6.27
N SER A 47 -4.03 15.35 7.11
CA SER A 47 -2.61 15.70 7.15
C SER A 47 -1.73 14.53 7.56
N VAL A 48 -2.17 13.72 8.53
CA VAL A 48 -1.43 12.51 8.93
C VAL A 48 -1.46 11.47 7.81
N ALA A 49 -2.62 11.26 7.17
CA ALA A 49 -2.73 10.33 6.03
C ALA A 49 -1.75 10.69 4.90
N GLU A 50 -1.61 11.98 4.58
CA GLU A 50 -0.62 12.45 3.59
C GLU A 50 0.82 12.13 4.02
N GLY A 51 1.12 12.28 5.32
CA GLY A 51 2.39 11.84 5.90
C GLY A 51 2.65 10.34 5.67
N GLU A 52 1.65 9.49 5.92
CA GLU A 52 1.79 8.04 5.70
C GLU A 52 1.93 7.67 4.22
N THR A 53 1.35 8.46 3.30
CA THR A 53 1.65 8.31 1.86
C THR A 53 3.12 8.58 1.58
N GLY A 54 3.69 9.63 2.17
CA GLY A 54 5.12 9.92 2.09
C GLY A 54 6.00 8.78 2.63
N HIS A 55 5.65 8.23 3.81
CA HIS A 55 6.36 7.09 4.39
C HIS A 55 6.27 5.84 3.51
N ALA A 56 5.07 5.49 3.02
CA ALA A 56 4.85 4.34 2.15
C ALA A 56 5.64 4.45 0.84
N HIS A 57 5.61 5.61 0.17
CA HIS A 57 6.40 5.84 -1.05
C HIS A 57 7.90 5.78 -0.76
N GLY A 58 8.37 6.32 0.36
CA GLY A 58 9.76 6.21 0.78
C GLY A 58 10.22 4.75 0.95
N HIS A 59 9.36 3.86 1.44
CA HIS A 59 9.66 2.42 1.49
C HIS A 59 9.65 1.77 0.09
N LEU A 60 8.69 2.14 -0.76
CA LEU A 60 8.59 1.68 -2.16
C LEU A 60 9.83 2.03 -2.98
N ASP A 61 10.46 3.20 -2.76
CA ASP A 61 11.69 3.59 -3.46
C ASP A 61 12.85 2.60 -3.24
N TYR A 62 12.93 2.00 -2.05
CA TYR A 62 13.92 0.94 -1.78
C TYR A 62 13.48 -0.41 -2.36
N LEU A 63 12.18 -0.74 -2.21
CA LEU A 63 11.62 -2.00 -2.71
C LEU A 63 11.66 -2.09 -4.23
N ALA A 64 11.52 -0.99 -4.96
CA ALA A 64 11.57 -0.95 -6.42
C ALA A 64 12.86 -1.53 -7.01
N GLN A 65 13.96 -1.57 -6.23
CA GLN A 65 15.21 -2.22 -6.63
C GLN A 65 15.12 -3.75 -6.73
N VAL A 66 14.10 -4.35 -6.10
CA VAL A 66 13.89 -5.80 -5.99
C VAL A 66 12.46 -6.24 -6.36
N GLY A 67 11.61 -5.30 -6.80
CA GLY A 67 10.26 -5.56 -7.30
C GLY A 67 9.14 -5.08 -6.37
N ASP A 68 7.93 -5.15 -6.90
CA ASP A 68 6.69 -4.79 -6.21
C ASP A 68 6.49 -5.69 -4.98
N PRO A 69 6.27 -5.13 -3.78
CA PRO A 69 6.02 -5.94 -2.59
C PRO A 69 4.76 -6.83 -2.69
N ALA A 70 3.78 -6.47 -3.51
CA ALA A 70 2.51 -7.18 -3.68
C ALA A 70 2.58 -8.30 -4.74
N THR A 71 3.26 -8.06 -5.87
CA THR A 71 3.27 -8.98 -7.02
C THR A 71 4.61 -9.65 -7.27
N GLY A 72 5.71 -9.04 -6.82
CA GLY A 72 7.07 -9.44 -7.15
C GLY A 72 7.53 -9.00 -8.55
N GLU A 73 6.68 -8.38 -9.35
CA GLU A 73 7.04 -7.86 -10.67
C GLU A 73 7.93 -6.61 -10.54
N PRO A 74 8.78 -6.30 -11.53
CA PRO A 74 9.48 -5.02 -11.58
C PRO A 74 8.51 -3.83 -11.53
N ILE A 75 8.94 -2.74 -10.89
CA ILE A 75 8.22 -1.46 -10.84
C ILE A 75 9.21 -0.30 -11.03
N GLY A 76 8.71 0.83 -11.51
CA GLY A 76 9.50 2.05 -11.73
C GLY A 76 9.05 2.78 -12.97
N ASP A 77 9.41 2.26 -14.15
CA ASP A 77 8.93 2.84 -15.40
C ASP A 77 7.45 2.51 -15.65
N THR A 78 6.81 3.26 -16.54
CA THR A 78 5.36 3.14 -16.76
C THR A 78 4.97 1.77 -17.31
N GLU A 79 5.83 1.13 -18.11
CA GLU A 79 5.53 -0.18 -18.69
C GLU A 79 5.54 -1.26 -17.61
N ASP A 80 6.54 -1.26 -16.74
CA ASP A 80 6.67 -2.21 -15.63
C ASP A 80 5.56 -2.00 -14.59
N ASN A 81 5.21 -0.74 -14.30
CA ASN A 81 4.06 -0.44 -13.43
C ASN A 81 2.76 -1.02 -13.98
N PHE A 82 2.52 -0.97 -15.30
CA PHE A 82 1.35 -1.61 -15.91
C PHE A 82 1.39 -3.13 -15.81
N LYS A 83 2.56 -3.76 -16.01
CA LYS A 83 2.72 -5.21 -15.85
C LYS A 83 2.39 -5.65 -14.43
N SER A 84 2.96 -4.96 -13.43
CA SER A 84 2.66 -5.25 -12.02
C SER A 84 1.18 -5.10 -11.72
N ALA A 85 0.55 -4.00 -12.13
CA ALA A 85 -0.88 -3.78 -11.90
C ALA A 85 -1.76 -4.89 -12.52
N VAL A 86 -1.48 -5.29 -13.77
CA VAL A 86 -2.20 -6.39 -14.43
C VAL A 86 -2.00 -7.71 -13.70
N ALA A 87 -0.77 -8.02 -13.24
CA ALA A 87 -0.48 -9.23 -12.49
C ALA A 87 -1.27 -9.27 -11.17
N GLY A 88 -1.25 -8.17 -10.41
CA GLY A 88 -2.00 -8.02 -9.16
C GLY A 88 -3.50 -8.21 -9.36
N GLU A 89 -4.10 -7.40 -10.22
CA GLU A 89 -5.54 -7.47 -10.52
C GLU A 89 -5.96 -8.85 -11.03
N THR A 90 -5.14 -9.48 -11.89
CA THR A 90 -5.41 -10.83 -12.40
C THR A 90 -5.45 -11.88 -11.30
N TYR A 91 -4.49 -11.82 -10.37
CA TYR A 91 -4.51 -12.68 -9.19
C TYR A 91 -5.75 -12.41 -8.34
N GLU A 92 -6.10 -11.15 -8.12
CA GLU A 92 -7.26 -10.78 -7.30
C GLU A 92 -8.58 -11.34 -7.85
N TYR A 93 -8.88 -11.10 -9.13
CA TYR A 93 -10.17 -11.49 -9.71
C TYR A 93 -10.26 -12.97 -10.07
N THR A 94 -9.13 -13.65 -10.38
CA THR A 94 -9.16 -15.08 -10.76
C THR A 94 -8.95 -16.02 -9.58
N GLN A 95 -8.17 -15.61 -8.57
CA GLN A 95 -7.77 -16.48 -7.47
C GLN A 95 -8.27 -15.97 -6.11
N MET A 96 -7.88 -14.75 -5.71
CA MET A 96 -8.08 -14.27 -4.34
C MET A 96 -9.56 -14.12 -3.98
N TYR A 97 -10.31 -13.29 -4.71
CA TYR A 97 -11.73 -13.06 -4.41
C TYR A 97 -12.60 -14.30 -4.66
N PRO A 98 -12.42 -15.08 -5.74
CA PRO A 98 -13.12 -16.36 -5.87
C PRO A 98 -12.78 -17.35 -4.76
N GLY A 99 -11.54 -17.35 -4.27
CA GLY A 99 -11.10 -18.15 -3.12
C GLY A 99 -11.82 -17.73 -1.84
N PHE A 100 -11.81 -16.44 -1.52
CA PHE A 100 -12.51 -15.89 -0.36
C PHE A 100 -14.01 -16.17 -0.40
N SER A 101 -14.64 -15.98 -1.57
CA SER A 101 -16.07 -16.24 -1.74
C SER A 101 -16.46 -17.71 -1.53
N LYS A 102 -15.56 -18.67 -1.73
CA LYS A 102 -15.83 -20.11 -1.50
C LYS A 102 -15.77 -20.49 -0.02
N THR A 103 -15.09 -19.69 0.81
CA THR A 103 -14.84 -19.99 2.24
C THR A 103 -15.55 -19.03 3.20
N ALA A 104 -16.25 -18.03 2.68
CA ALA A 104 -17.10 -17.11 3.45
C ALA A 104 -18.45 -17.77 3.78
#